data_AF-A0A1Y4UYW3-F1
#
_entry.id   AF-A0A1Y4UYW3-F1
#
_cell.length_a   1.000
_cell.length_b   1.000
_cell.length_c   1.000
_cell.angle_alpha   90.00
_cell.angle_beta   90.00
_cell.angle_gamma   90.00
#
_symmetry.space_group_name_H-M   'P 1'
#
loop_
_entity.id
_entity.type
_entity.pdbx_description
1 polymer ?
#
loop_
_entity_poly.entity_id
_entity_poly.type
_entity_poly.pdbx_seq_one_letter_code
_entity_poly.pdbx_strand_id
1 'polypeptide(L)'
;MKKLIVYGTQYGTTKRYAEKFSEIMDLPCISYEEVKALSGYDVVIHFGGLYAGGVKGLKATIKALPENTRLIIVTVGLADVSDEENINNIRRSIRRQVPARVMDNTMMFHLRGGIDYKKLNFKHKTMMTLLYNKARKLPEEKKNAEDRAMIETFNSTVDFVDYHALDQIVEAIK
;
A
#
# COMPACT_ATOMS: atom_id res chain seq x y z
N MET A 1 14.09 -12.99 16.50
CA MET A 1 13.81 -11.61 16.09
C MET A 1 12.31 -11.36 16.19
N LYS A 2 11.89 -10.34 16.94
CA LYS A 2 10.48 -9.98 17.12
C LYS A 2 10.00 -9.14 15.94
N LYS A 3 8.95 -9.58 15.26
CA LYS A 3 8.38 -8.90 14.08
C LYS A 3 6.93 -8.50 14.35
N LEU A 4 6.48 -7.39 13.75
CA LEU A 4 5.09 -6.93 13.81
C LEU A 4 4.60 -6.54 12.42
N ILE A 5 3.36 -6.92 12.11
CA ILE A 5 2.65 -6.42 10.94
C ILE A 5 1.75 -5.26 11.37
N VAL A 6 1.85 -4.15 10.65
CA VAL A 6 0.95 -2.99 10.79
C VAL A 6 0.24 -2.79 9.47
N TYR A 7 -1.08 -2.63 9.47
CA TYR A 7 -1.82 -2.36 8.24
C TYR A 7 -2.59 -1.04 8.26
N GLY A 8 -2.58 -0.34 7.13
CA GLY A 8 -3.41 0.83 6.85
C GLY A 8 -4.32 0.58 5.66
N THR A 9 -5.63 0.47 5.91
CA THR A 9 -6.64 0.25 4.85
C THR A 9 -7.80 1.24 4.96
N GLN A 10 -8.47 1.51 3.84
CA GLN A 10 -9.76 2.22 3.82
C GLN A 10 -10.92 1.30 3.40
N TYR A 11 -10.65 0.33 2.52
CA TYR A 11 -11.67 -0.50 1.86
C TYR A 11 -11.38 -2.00 1.89
N GLY A 12 -10.37 -2.44 2.65
CA GLY A 12 -10.22 -3.83 3.08
C GLY A 12 -9.18 -4.66 2.33
N THR A 13 -8.81 -4.35 1.09
CA THR A 13 -7.87 -5.17 0.31
C THR A 13 -6.49 -5.27 0.95
N THR A 14 -5.95 -4.17 1.45
CA THR A 14 -4.70 -4.17 2.24
C THR A 14 -4.81 -5.00 3.51
N LYS A 15 -5.95 -4.96 4.20
CA LYS A 15 -6.19 -5.73 5.42
C LYS A 15 -6.20 -7.23 5.11
N ARG A 16 -6.88 -7.65 4.03
CA ARG A 16 -6.85 -9.04 3.54
C ARG A 16 -5.43 -9.55 3.33
N TYR A 17 -4.55 -8.73 2.75
CA TYR A 17 -3.14 -9.09 2.58
C TYR A 17 -2.39 -9.20 3.89
N ALA A 18 -2.54 -8.22 4.78
CA ALA A 18 -1.85 -8.21 6.08
C ALA A 18 -2.29 -9.36 6.99
N GLU A 19 -3.58 -9.67 7.04
CA GLU A 19 -4.14 -10.82 7.76
C GLU A 19 -3.63 -12.13 7.17
N LYS A 20 -3.65 -12.26 5.83
CA LYS A 20 -3.14 -13.48 5.20
C LYS A 20 -1.64 -13.68 5.44
N PHE A 21 -0.86 -12.61 5.39
CA PHE A 21 0.57 -12.64 5.68
C PHE A 21 0.85 -12.99 7.15
N SER A 22 0.01 -12.49 8.07
CA SER A 22 0.04 -12.83 9.50
C SER A 22 -0.19 -14.32 9.73
N GLU A 23 -1.19 -14.92 9.07
CA GLU A 23 -1.44 -16.37 9.11
C GLU A 23 -0.23 -17.18 8.61
N ILE A 24 0.35 -16.79 7.47
CA ILE A 24 1.47 -17.52 6.84
C ILE A 24 2.73 -17.50 7.72
N MET A 25 2.99 -16.36 8.35
CA MET A 25 4.23 -16.11 9.09
C MET A 25 4.12 -16.33 10.60
N ASP A 26 2.90 -16.60 11.11
CA ASP A 26 2.58 -16.63 12.54
C ASP A 26 3.07 -15.37 13.28
N LEU A 27 2.65 -14.21 12.78
CA LEU A 27 3.07 -12.90 13.31
C LEU A 27 1.90 -12.06 13.81
N PRO A 28 2.08 -11.26 14.88
CA PRO A 28 1.05 -10.32 15.31
C PRO A 28 0.77 -9.28 14.22
N CYS A 29 -0.50 -8.92 14.06
CA CYS A 29 -1.00 -8.01 13.04
C CYS A 29 -1.99 -7.02 13.65
N ILE A 30 -1.74 -5.72 13.47
CA ILE A 30 -2.57 -4.65 14.05
C ILE A 30 -2.88 -3.56 13.04
N SER A 31 -3.97 -2.81 13.27
CA SER A 31 -4.25 -1.59 12.52
C SER A 31 -3.23 -0.50 12.85
N TYR A 32 -2.90 0.35 11.88
CA TYR A 32 -2.08 1.56 12.12
C TYR A 32 -2.69 2.50 13.16
N GLU A 33 -4.01 2.40 13.40
CA GLU A 33 -4.75 3.19 14.40
C GLU A 33 -4.44 2.75 15.83
N GLU A 34 -3.95 1.53 16.01
CA GLU A 34 -3.60 0.94 17.30
C GLU A 34 -2.11 1.13 17.63
N VAL A 35 -1.33 1.67 16.69
CA VAL A 35 0.11 1.88 16.84
C VAL A 35 0.38 2.90 17.94
N LYS A 36 1.14 2.47 18.95
CA LYS A 36 1.69 3.32 20.02
C LYS A 36 3.19 3.46 19.84
N ALA A 37 3.99 2.84 20.70
CA ALA A 37 5.43 2.71 20.51
C ALA A 37 5.73 1.34 19.90
N LEU A 38 6.63 1.30 18.91
CA LEU A 38 7.10 0.06 18.30
C LEU A 38 8.44 -0.41 18.90
N SER A 39 8.77 0.09 20.11
CA SER A 39 9.94 -0.34 20.86
C SER A 39 9.85 -1.84 21.19
N GLY A 40 10.97 -2.54 21.00
CA GLY A 40 11.07 -3.98 21.22
C GLY A 40 10.74 -4.85 20.02
N TYR A 41 10.39 -4.28 18.86
CA TYR A 41 10.36 -5.00 17.59
C TYR A 41 11.65 -4.76 16.79
N ASP A 42 12.19 -5.83 16.23
CA ASP A 42 13.37 -5.78 15.36
C ASP A 42 12.97 -5.40 13.93
N VAL A 43 11.79 -5.85 13.48
CA VAL A 43 11.25 -5.59 12.14
C VAL A 43 9.78 -5.20 12.22
N VAL A 44 9.40 -4.14 11.53
CA VAL A 44 8.01 -3.74 11.31
C VAL A 44 7.70 -3.85 9.83
N ILE A 45 6.63 -4.60 9.49
CA ILE A 45 6.14 -4.75 8.13
C ILE A 45 4.86 -3.93 7.99
N HIS A 46 4.95 -2.80 7.29
CA HIS A 46 3.83 -1.90 7.06
C HIS A 46 3.12 -2.21 5.74
N PHE A 47 1.92 -2.79 5.82
CA PHE A 47 1.02 -2.92 4.68
C PHE A 47 0.16 -1.66 4.54
N GLY A 48 0.25 -0.94 3.43
CA GLY A 48 -0.51 0.30 3.25
C GLY A 48 -1.18 0.41 1.89
N GLY A 49 -2.47 0.73 1.90
CA GLY A 49 -3.20 1.07 0.67
C GLY A 49 -2.65 2.37 0.06
N LEU A 50 -2.48 2.38 -1.26
CA LEU A 50 -2.15 3.57 -2.03
C LEU A 50 -3.41 4.41 -2.26
N TYR A 51 -3.37 5.65 -1.80
CA TYR A 51 -4.43 6.65 -2.01
C TYR A 51 -3.79 7.99 -2.40
N ALA A 52 -4.61 8.96 -2.81
CA ALA A 52 -4.14 10.29 -3.25
C ALA A 52 -3.24 11.02 -2.23
N GLY A 53 -3.33 10.69 -0.94
CA GLY A 53 -2.51 11.27 0.14
C GLY A 53 -1.23 10.49 0.51
N GLY A 54 -0.93 9.39 -0.20
CA GLY A 54 0.22 8.52 0.06
C GLY A 54 -0.17 7.14 0.58
N VAL A 55 0.76 6.50 1.28
CA VAL A 55 0.59 5.14 1.82
C VAL A 55 -0.17 5.25 3.15
N LYS A 56 -1.38 4.70 3.21
CA LYS A 56 -2.23 4.79 4.40
C LYS A 56 -1.50 4.22 5.63
N GLY A 57 -1.50 4.98 6.72
CA GLY A 57 -0.90 4.62 8.00
C GLY A 57 0.62 4.77 8.10
N LEU A 58 1.35 4.91 6.97
CA LEU A 58 2.81 4.86 6.96
C LEU A 58 3.45 5.96 7.84
N LYS A 59 2.90 7.18 7.80
CA LYS A 59 3.38 8.29 8.64
C LYS A 59 3.26 7.99 10.14
N ALA A 60 2.17 7.37 10.56
CA ALA A 60 1.97 6.98 11.96
C ALA A 60 2.97 5.91 12.38
N THR A 61 3.15 4.89 11.54
CA THR A 61 4.13 3.82 11.74
C THR A 61 5.56 4.36 11.88
N ILE A 62 5.99 5.26 10.99
CA ILE A 62 7.33 5.87 11.02
C ILE A 62 7.53 6.70 12.28
N LYS A 63 6.52 7.48 12.68
CA LYS A 63 6.59 8.29 13.91
C LYS A 63 6.80 7.42 15.15
N ALA A 64 6.28 6.20 15.15
CA ALA A 64 6.42 5.24 16.24
C ALA A 64 7.66 4.34 16.14
N LEU A 65 8.42 4.43 15.05
CA LEU A 65 9.52 3.53 14.72
C LEU A 65 10.83 3.96 15.41
N PRO A 66 11.46 3.09 16.23
CA PRO A 66 12.82 3.31 16.73
C PRO A 66 13.86 3.35 15.60
N GLU A 67 15.01 3.99 15.82
CA GLU A 67 16.05 4.12 14.79
C GLU A 67 16.69 2.79 14.38
N ASN A 68 16.76 1.83 15.31
CA ASN A 68 17.35 0.52 15.11
C ASN A 68 16.35 -0.53 14.60
N THR A 69 15.07 -0.19 14.44
CA THR A 69 14.05 -1.10 13.92
C THR A 69 14.02 -1.05 12.40
N ARG A 70 14.14 -2.20 11.76
CA ARG A 70 14.04 -2.32 10.30
C ARG A 70 12.59 -2.13 9.86
N LEU A 71 12.38 -1.31 8.82
CA LEU A 71 11.07 -1.13 8.19
C LEU A 71 11.00 -1.89 6.87
N ILE A 72 9.88 -2.58 6.64
CA ILE A 72 9.49 -3.11 5.34
C ILE A 72 8.17 -2.44 4.96
N ILE A 73 8.07 -1.92 3.74
CA ILE A 73 6.85 -1.28 3.25
C ILE A 73 6.26 -2.15 2.15
N VAL A 74 5.00 -2.55 2.32
CA VAL A 74 4.22 -3.27 1.33
C VAL A 74 3.07 -2.37 0.90
N THR A 75 3.10 -1.89 -0.34
CA THR A 75 2.01 -1.04 -0.86
C THR A 75 0.98 -1.86 -1.61
N VAL A 76 -0.30 -1.55 -1.41
CA VAL A 76 -1.40 -2.20 -2.16
C VAL A 76 -2.14 -1.14 -2.96
N GLY A 77 -2.04 -1.21 -4.29
CA GLY A 77 -2.64 -0.23 -5.22
C GLY A 77 -3.53 -0.87 -6.27
N LEU A 78 -4.28 -0.04 -7.01
CA LEU A 78 -5.16 -0.51 -8.08
C LEU A 78 -4.42 -0.79 -9.39
N ALA A 79 -3.43 0.05 -9.69
CA ALA A 79 -2.61 -0.04 -10.89
C ALA A 79 -1.74 -1.30 -10.90
N ASP A 80 -1.40 -1.76 -12.10
CA ASP A 80 -0.55 -2.93 -12.28
C ASP A 80 0.84 -2.71 -11.70
N VAL A 81 1.34 -3.71 -10.99
CA VAL A 81 2.66 -3.69 -10.34
C VAL A 81 3.73 -4.39 -11.17
N SER A 82 3.42 -4.85 -12.40
CA SER A 82 4.43 -5.24 -13.39
C SER A 82 4.99 -4.07 -14.21
N ASP A 83 4.37 -2.88 -14.10
CA ASP A 83 4.80 -1.66 -14.78
C ASP A 83 5.92 -0.96 -13.98
N GLU A 84 7.12 -0.87 -14.56
CA GLU A 84 8.27 -0.23 -13.93
C GLU A 84 8.08 1.27 -13.67
N GLU A 85 7.38 1.99 -14.56
CA GLU A 85 7.09 3.41 -14.37
C GLU A 85 6.18 3.59 -13.16
N ASN A 86 5.16 2.74 -13.02
CA ASN A 86 4.28 2.74 -11.85
C ASN A 86 5.07 2.50 -10.56
N ILE A 87 5.91 1.46 -10.52
CA ILE A 87 6.77 1.16 -9.36
C ILE A 87 7.66 2.37 -9.02
N ASN A 88 8.28 3.00 -10.03
CA ASN A 88 9.13 4.16 -9.83
C ASN A 88 8.37 5.37 -9.27
N ASN A 89 7.14 5.60 -9.74
CA ASN A 89 6.26 6.65 -9.24
C ASN A 89 5.84 6.39 -7.78
N ILE A 90 5.50 5.14 -7.43
CA ILE A 90 5.19 4.73 -6.06
C ILE A 90 6.40 5.00 -5.15
N ARG A 91 7.59 4.52 -5.53
CA ARG A 91 8.84 4.73 -4.76
C ARG A 91 9.15 6.21 -4.57
N ARG A 92 8.95 7.04 -5.61
CA ARG A 92 9.11 8.51 -5.52
C ARG A 92 8.12 9.13 -4.53
N SER A 93 6.86 8.68 -4.53
CA SER A 93 5.84 9.12 -3.59
C SER A 93 6.16 8.73 -2.13
N ILE A 94 6.70 7.53 -1.92
CA ILE A 94 7.14 7.07 -0.60
C ILE A 94 8.33 7.89 -0.10
N ARG A 95 9.33 8.19 -0.95
CA ARG A 95 10.48 9.04 -0.58
C ARG A 95 10.12 10.43 -0.05
N ARG A 96 8.95 10.96 -0.43
CA ARG A 96 8.43 12.23 0.09
C ARG A 96 7.80 12.10 1.48
N GLN A 97 7.52 10.88 1.94
CA GLN A 97 6.86 10.58 3.23
C GLN A 97 7.83 9.99 4.26
N VAL A 98 8.94 9.42 3.81
CA VAL A 98 9.90 8.67 4.64
C VAL A 98 11.21 9.46 4.74
N PRO A 99 11.73 9.73 5.95
CA PRO A 99 13.06 10.33 6.13
C PRO A 99 14.16 9.47 5.46
N ALA A 100 15.17 10.11 4.88
CA ALA A 100 16.26 9.42 4.17
C ALA A 100 16.90 8.30 5.01
N ARG A 101 17.19 8.56 6.29
CA ARG A 101 17.76 7.56 7.22
C ARG A 101 16.94 6.27 7.35
N VAL A 102 15.61 6.36 7.25
CA VAL A 102 14.71 5.20 7.30
C VAL A 102 14.66 4.52 5.94
N MET A 103 14.61 5.33 4.88
CA MET A 103 14.54 4.88 3.49
C MET A 103 15.71 3.97 3.10
N ASP A 104 16.94 4.30 3.48
CA ASP A 104 18.15 3.59 3.06
C ASP A 104 18.18 2.12 3.52
N ASN A 105 17.49 1.80 4.63
CA ASN A 105 17.39 0.45 5.19
C ASN A 105 16.01 -0.20 4.97
N THR A 106 15.15 0.40 4.14
CA THR A 106 13.78 -0.06 3.91
C THR A 106 13.69 -0.95 2.67
N MET A 107 13.13 -2.16 2.83
CA MET A 107 12.69 -2.96 1.69
C MET A 107 11.28 -2.56 1.26
N MET A 108 11.00 -2.60 -0.03
CA MET A 108 9.70 -2.23 -0.60
C MET A 108 9.16 -3.31 -1.51
N PHE A 109 7.89 -3.65 -1.30
CA PHE A 109 7.12 -4.56 -2.13
C PHE A 109 5.83 -3.87 -2.57
N HIS A 110 5.36 -4.21 -3.77
CA HIS A 110 4.19 -3.58 -4.38
C HIS A 110 3.24 -4.68 -4.83
N LEU A 111 2.02 -4.66 -4.30
CA LEU A 111 0.97 -5.62 -4.60
C LEU A 111 -0.20 -4.90 -5.27
N ARG A 112 -0.92 -5.65 -6.12
CA ARG A 112 -2.16 -5.17 -6.72
C ARG A 112 -3.34 -5.55 -5.83
N GLY A 113 -4.27 -4.61 -5.64
CA GLY A 113 -5.49 -4.81 -4.88
C GLY A 113 -6.71 -4.50 -5.72
N GLY A 114 -7.89 -4.75 -5.15
CA GLY A 114 -9.18 -4.43 -5.76
C GLY A 114 -9.75 -3.06 -5.41
N ILE A 115 -10.83 -2.72 -6.10
CA ILE A 115 -11.71 -1.60 -5.80
C ILE A 115 -13.17 -2.02 -6.01
N ASP A 116 -14.04 -1.63 -5.09
CA ASP A 116 -15.49 -1.79 -5.23
C ASP A 116 -16.15 -0.41 -5.19
N TYR A 117 -16.52 0.12 -6.36
CA TYR A 117 -17.12 1.46 -6.46
C TYR A 117 -18.44 1.58 -5.69
N LYS A 118 -19.12 0.45 -5.41
CA LYS A 118 -20.36 0.43 -4.62
C LYS A 118 -20.10 0.66 -3.13
N LYS A 119 -18.89 0.34 -2.65
CA LYS A 119 -18.47 0.51 -1.25
C LYS A 119 -17.78 1.85 -0.98
N LEU A 120 -17.50 2.64 -2.02
CA LEU A 120 -16.92 3.97 -1.83
C LEU A 120 -17.91 4.89 -1.13
N ASN A 121 -17.43 5.60 -0.10
CA ASN A 121 -18.23 6.67 0.49
C ASN A 121 -18.44 7.82 -0.51
N PHE A 122 -19.44 8.67 -0.25
CA PHE A 122 -19.81 9.76 -1.16
C PHE A 122 -18.64 10.67 -1.53
N LYS A 123 -17.78 11.03 -0.56
CA LYS A 123 -16.62 11.89 -0.79
C LYS A 123 -15.62 11.26 -1.76
N HIS A 124 -15.27 9.98 -1.54
CA HIS A 124 -14.36 9.25 -2.41
C HIS A 124 -14.98 8.99 -3.79
N LYS A 125 -16.29 8.69 -3.87
CA LYS A 125 -16.98 8.52 -5.16
C LYS A 125 -16.95 9.80 -6.00
N THR A 126 -17.22 10.95 -5.38
CA THR A 126 -17.14 12.26 -6.04
C THR A 126 -15.71 12.55 -6.50
N MET A 127 -14.72 12.34 -5.63
CA MET A 127 -13.30 12.53 -5.98
C MET A 127 -12.89 11.64 -7.17
N MET A 128 -13.20 10.35 -7.12
CA MET A 128 -12.92 9.41 -8.21
C MET A 128 -13.61 9.83 -9.52
N THR A 129 -14.83 10.36 -9.46
CA THR A 129 -15.54 10.86 -10.65
C THR A 129 -14.82 12.05 -11.27
N LEU A 130 -14.31 12.99 -10.46
CA LEU A 130 -13.51 14.12 -10.94
C LEU A 130 -12.19 13.66 -11.56
N LEU A 131 -11.48 12.74 -10.91
CA LEU A 131 -10.23 12.17 -11.43
C LEU A 131 -10.45 11.42 -12.75
N TYR A 132 -11.49 10.59 -12.82
CA TYR A 132 -11.89 9.91 -14.05
C TYR A 132 -12.21 10.88 -15.19
N ASN A 133 -12.99 11.93 -14.91
CA ASN A 133 -13.31 12.99 -15.89
C ASN A 133 -12.06 13.68 -16.44
N LYS A 134 -11.05 13.88 -15.60
CA LYS A 134 -9.77 14.46 -16.00
C LYS A 134 -8.94 13.46 -16.80
N ALA A 135 -8.75 12.25 -16.27
CA ALA A 135 -7.91 11.21 -16.85
C ALA A 135 -8.38 10.79 -18.25
N ARG A 136 -9.70 10.62 -18.45
CA ARG A 136 -10.25 10.21 -19.75
C ARG A 136 -10.03 11.23 -20.88
N LYS A 137 -9.78 12.50 -20.53
CA LYS A 137 -9.50 13.58 -21.48
C LYS A 137 -8.02 13.75 -21.80
N LEU A 138 -7.13 13.04 -21.09
CA LEU A 138 -5.70 13.06 -21.38
C LEU A 138 -5.44 12.33 -22.71
N PRO A 139 -4.51 12.84 -23.54
CA PRO A 139 -3.94 12.06 -24.64
C PRO A 139 -3.40 10.72 -24.13
N GLU A 140 -3.45 9.70 -24.98
CA GLU A 140 -3.13 8.33 -24.57
C GLU A 140 -1.70 8.20 -24.04
N GLU A 141 -0.76 8.84 -24.70
CA GLU A 141 0.65 8.93 -24.33
C GLU A 141 0.90 9.66 -23.01
N LYS A 142 -0.10 10.37 -22.46
CA LYS A 142 -0.01 11.06 -21.16
C LYS A 142 -0.71 10.33 -20.03
N LYS A 143 -1.42 9.22 -20.31
CA LYS A 143 -2.08 8.41 -19.27
C LYS A 143 -1.05 7.46 -18.65
N ASN A 144 -0.80 7.64 -17.36
CA ASN A 144 0.04 6.73 -16.59
C ASN A 144 -0.75 5.46 -16.17
N ALA A 145 -0.08 4.51 -15.53
CA ALA A 145 -0.70 3.25 -15.07
C ALA A 145 -1.89 3.47 -14.11
N GLU A 146 -1.82 4.47 -13.23
CA GLU A 146 -2.91 4.81 -12.30
C GLU A 146 -4.13 5.36 -13.05
N ASP A 147 -3.92 6.25 -14.03
CA ASP A 147 -4.97 6.81 -14.87
C ASP A 147 -5.68 5.70 -15.66
N ARG A 148 -4.90 4.80 -16.27
CA ARG A 148 -5.42 3.67 -17.06
C ARG A 148 -6.26 2.73 -16.20
N ALA A 149 -5.70 2.25 -15.10
CA ALA A 149 -6.39 1.33 -14.20
C ALA A 149 -7.66 1.98 -13.61
N MET A 150 -7.63 3.27 -13.28
CA MET A 150 -8.80 4.01 -12.82
C MET A 150 -9.88 4.13 -13.91
N ILE A 151 -9.52 4.40 -15.16
CA ILE A 151 -10.45 4.49 -16.29
C ILE A 151 -11.11 3.13 -16.55
N GLU A 152 -10.31 2.07 -16.64
CA GLU A 152 -10.76 0.71 -16.94
C GLU A 152 -11.72 0.16 -15.88
N THR A 153 -11.47 0.49 -14.62
CA THR A 153 -12.26 -0.04 -13.49
C THR A 153 -13.37 0.92 -13.04
N PHE A 154 -13.54 2.07 -13.70
CA PHE A 154 -14.46 3.10 -13.24
C PHE A 154 -15.90 2.58 -13.10
N ASN A 155 -16.52 2.83 -11.95
CA ASN A 155 -17.89 2.42 -11.63
C ASN A 155 -18.12 0.89 -11.65
N SER A 156 -17.06 0.10 -11.52
CA SER A 156 -17.11 -1.36 -11.47
C SER A 156 -16.72 -1.92 -10.08
N THR A 157 -16.71 -3.24 -9.97
CA THR A 157 -16.13 -3.95 -8.83
C THR A 157 -15.10 -4.92 -9.38
N VAL A 158 -13.84 -4.76 -8.98
CA VAL A 158 -12.72 -5.63 -9.37
C VAL A 158 -11.93 -6.06 -8.14
N ASP A 159 -11.45 -7.31 -8.15
CA ASP A 159 -10.62 -7.87 -7.08
C ASP A 159 -9.39 -8.51 -7.70
N PHE A 160 -8.24 -7.84 -7.56
CA PHE A 160 -6.94 -8.32 -8.03
C PHE A 160 -6.07 -8.91 -6.91
N VAL A 161 -6.67 -9.19 -5.74
CA VAL A 161 -5.91 -9.78 -4.62
C VAL A 161 -5.43 -11.19 -5.02
N ASP A 162 -4.13 -11.31 -5.18
CA ASP A 162 -3.40 -12.57 -5.34
C ASP A 162 -2.46 -12.79 -4.15
N TYR A 163 -2.71 -13.84 -3.37
CA TYR A 163 -1.91 -14.16 -2.19
C TYR A 163 -0.55 -14.79 -2.53
N HIS A 164 -0.34 -15.34 -3.73
CA HIS A 164 0.98 -15.80 -4.15
C HIS A 164 1.98 -14.65 -4.26
N ALA A 165 1.49 -13.43 -4.52
CA ALA A 165 2.33 -12.25 -4.49
C ALA A 165 2.94 -11.95 -3.10
N LEU A 166 2.49 -12.61 -2.02
CA LEU A 166 3.13 -12.54 -0.71
C LEU A 166 4.42 -13.37 -0.61
N ASP A 167 4.62 -14.36 -1.48
CA ASP A 167 5.75 -15.30 -1.40
C ASP A 167 7.09 -14.57 -1.47
N GLN A 168 7.21 -13.56 -2.34
CA GLN A 168 8.39 -12.69 -2.43
C GLN A 168 8.74 -12.00 -1.10
N ILE A 169 7.72 -11.67 -0.29
CA ILE A 169 7.89 -11.01 0.99
C ILE A 169 8.31 -12.04 2.03
N VAL A 170 7.66 -13.21 2.03
CA VAL A 170 8.00 -14.35 2.89
C VAL A 170 9.47 -14.73 2.74
N GLU A 171 9.94 -14.87 1.50
CA GLU A 171 11.34 -15.19 1.19
C GLU A 171 12.31 -14.12 1.70
N ALA A 172 11.96 -12.85 1.56
CA ALA A 172 12.82 -11.74 2.00
C ALA A 172 12.89 -11.54 3.51
N ILE A 173 11.92 -12.09 4.27
CA ILE A 173 11.86 -11.92 5.73
C ILE A 173 12.18 -13.18 6.53
N LYS A 174 12.22 -14.36 5.91
CA LYS A 174 12.70 -15.57 6.57
C LYS A 174 14.17 -15.40 6.96
#